data_AF-A0A1V8UCA7-F1
#
_entry.id   AF-A0A1V8UCA7-F1
#
_cell.length_a   1.000
_cell.length_b   1.000
_cell.length_c   1.000
_cell.angle_alpha   90.00
_cell.angle_beta   90.00
_cell.angle_gamma   90.00
#
_symmetry.space_group_name_H-M   'P 1'
#
loop_
_entity.id
_entity.type
_entity.pdbx_description
1 polymer ?
#
loop_
_entity_poly.entity_id
_entity_poly.type
_entity_poly.pdbx_seq_one_letter_code
_entity_poly.pdbx_strand_id
1 'polypeptide(L)'
;MFGRKSKASAEGPAEDRRSDSDRTLTESGPSNAQVKRATRTRKTWSLIASFLLLISVVFLILVEIGNINDRPVIRSTWFIRLDLSEVIPLSVPNAQLISSIAQTLGLKDDYYVGLWSYSGRNTGGTSEFSKPQTLYWFNPVEVITSSLLSGASIALPAEINNYLDLLRLASHWMFGLFLAGVCLNFIMIFLIPLAVYSRWAALPIAILTFLGALFTTVASILGTVIFLILSKVFNSVDQLNINATIGVQMYAFMWIASGASIIAWIILMG
;
A
#
# COMPACT_ATOMS: atom_id res chain seq x y z
N MET A 1 -29.33 102.25 42.84
CA MET A 1 -30.46 101.35 43.18
C MET A 1 -29.91 99.95 43.45
N PHE A 2 -30.47 99.27 44.44
CA PHE A 2 -29.96 98.13 45.18
C PHE A 2 -29.98 96.77 44.46
N GLY A 3 -29.15 95.81 44.93
CA GLY A 3 -29.39 94.35 44.83
C GLY A 3 -28.16 93.51 44.42
N ARG A 4 -27.17 93.29 45.30
CA ARG A 4 -26.94 92.13 46.22
C ARG A 4 -26.52 90.81 45.55
N LYS A 5 -25.29 90.37 45.88
CA LYS A 5 -24.66 89.07 45.59
C LYS A 5 -25.38 87.88 46.25
N SER A 6 -25.33 86.72 45.62
CA SER A 6 -25.14 85.42 46.31
C SER A 6 -24.49 84.39 45.38
N LYS A 7 -23.44 83.73 45.87
CA LYS A 7 -22.77 82.56 45.29
C LYS A 7 -23.21 81.34 46.11
N ALA A 8 -23.61 80.25 45.47
CA ALA A 8 -23.56 78.91 46.07
C ALA A 8 -23.44 77.86 44.94
N SER A 9 -22.58 76.87 45.19
CA SER A 9 -22.09 75.84 44.26
C SER A 9 -23.04 74.66 44.04
N ALA A 10 -22.73 73.93 42.96
CA ALA A 10 -22.67 72.46 42.83
C ALA A 10 -23.75 71.73 42.00
N GLU A 11 -23.22 70.84 41.15
CA GLU A 11 -23.80 69.61 40.58
C GLU A 11 -24.74 69.65 39.36
N GLY A 12 -24.25 69.11 38.24
CA GLY A 12 -25.02 68.21 37.37
C GLY A 12 -25.03 68.56 35.87
N PRO A 13 -24.84 67.59 34.94
CA PRO A 13 -24.15 67.85 33.67
C PRO A 13 -24.99 67.64 32.40
N ALA A 14 -24.51 68.13 31.26
CA ALA A 14 -24.15 67.33 30.08
C ALA A 14 -24.11 68.21 28.83
N GLU A 15 -22.88 68.61 28.47
CA GLU A 15 -22.52 69.09 27.15
C GLU A 15 -22.93 68.10 26.05
N ASP A 16 -23.36 68.73 24.97
CA ASP A 16 -23.50 68.26 23.61
C ASP A 16 -22.44 67.18 23.23
N ARG A 17 -22.85 65.91 23.29
CA ARG A 17 -22.11 64.78 22.74
C ARG A 17 -22.90 64.15 21.61
N ARG A 18 -22.94 64.86 20.47
CA ARG A 18 -23.20 64.26 19.16
C ARG A 18 -21.92 64.35 18.34
N SER A 19 -21.33 63.19 18.09
CA SER A 19 -20.25 62.88 17.12
C SER A 19 -19.04 62.25 17.78
N ASP A 20 -19.17 60.99 18.23
CA ASP A 20 -18.02 60.06 18.25
C ASP A 20 -18.44 58.58 18.31
N SER A 21 -19.54 58.24 17.63
CA SER A 21 -20.05 56.86 17.56
C SER A 21 -19.96 56.27 16.15
N ASP A 22 -19.06 56.80 15.32
CA ASP A 22 -18.55 56.15 14.11
C ASP A 22 -17.18 55.52 14.38
N ARG A 23 -17.06 54.80 15.51
CA ARG A 23 -16.03 53.77 15.66
C ARG A 23 -16.42 52.61 14.76
N THR A 24 -16.24 52.84 13.46
CA THR A 24 -15.80 51.90 12.44
C THR A 24 -15.54 50.52 13.04
N LEU A 25 -16.56 49.67 12.95
CA LEU A 25 -16.40 48.22 12.93
C LEU A 25 -15.66 47.86 11.64
N THR A 26 -14.40 48.27 11.50
CA THR A 26 -13.52 47.60 10.56
C THR A 26 -13.21 46.26 11.21
N GLU A 27 -14.04 45.25 10.93
CA GLU A 27 -13.54 43.87 10.89
C GLU A 27 -12.39 43.88 9.89
N SER A 28 -11.18 44.17 10.37
CA SER A 28 -9.97 44.06 9.58
C SER A 28 -9.76 42.57 9.33
N GLY A 29 -10.33 42.10 8.22
CA GLY A 29 -10.04 40.79 7.67
C GLY A 29 -8.53 40.58 7.58
N PRO A 30 -8.06 39.33 7.52
CA PRO A 30 -6.64 39.01 7.58
C PRO A 30 -5.85 39.80 6.53
N SER A 31 -4.73 40.41 6.95
CA SER A 31 -3.85 41.18 6.07
C SER A 31 -3.36 40.31 4.91
N ASN A 32 -3.16 40.89 3.73
CA ASN A 32 -2.62 40.20 2.56
C ASN A 32 -1.30 39.45 2.87
N ALA A 33 -0.47 39.98 3.77
CA ALA A 33 0.75 39.32 4.23
C ALA A 33 0.47 38.05 5.06
N GLN A 34 -0.58 38.07 5.90
CA GLN A 34 -1.03 36.92 6.69
C GLN A 34 -1.63 35.83 5.79
N VAL A 35 -2.47 36.22 4.82
CA VAL A 35 -3.03 35.30 3.82
C VAL A 35 -1.92 34.66 3.00
N LYS A 36 -0.97 35.46 2.46
CA LYS A 36 0.16 34.96 1.66
C LYS A 36 1.05 34.00 2.45
N ARG A 37 1.30 34.28 3.74
CA ARG A 37 2.09 33.40 4.62
C ARG A 37 1.36 32.08 4.88
N ALA A 38 0.07 32.13 5.21
CA ALA A 38 -0.75 30.94 5.44
C ALA A 38 -0.85 30.04 4.20
N THR A 39 -1.07 30.63 3.02
CA THR A 39 -1.12 29.88 1.75
C THR A 39 0.24 29.26 1.39
N ARG A 40 1.36 29.93 1.71
CA ARG A 40 2.71 29.40 1.44
C ARG A 40 3.03 28.17 2.28
N THR A 41 2.69 28.19 3.56
CA THR A 41 2.87 27.04 4.46
C THR A 41 2.01 25.87 3.98
N ARG A 42 0.71 26.10 3.71
CA ARG A 42 -0.21 25.07 3.18
C ARG A 42 0.30 24.46 1.87
N LYS A 43 0.79 25.29 0.94
CA LYS A 43 1.37 24.83 -0.33
C LYS A 43 2.60 23.95 -0.12
N THR A 44 3.46 24.30 0.83
CA THR A 44 4.68 23.51 1.11
C THR A 44 4.33 22.12 1.63
N TRP A 45 3.41 22.04 2.60
CA TRP A 45 2.92 20.75 3.13
C TRP A 45 2.21 19.91 2.07
N SER A 46 1.38 20.53 1.22
CA SER A 46 0.74 19.85 0.10
C SER A 46 1.76 19.27 -0.89
N LEU A 47 2.86 19.99 -1.17
CA LEU A 47 3.92 19.48 -2.05
C LEU A 47 4.69 18.31 -1.42
N ILE A 48 4.94 18.35 -0.11
CA ILE A 48 5.57 17.24 0.63
C ILE A 48 4.66 16.00 0.58
N ALA A 49 3.36 16.17 0.84
CA ALA A 49 2.39 15.07 0.75
C ALA A 49 2.33 14.48 -0.67
N SER A 50 2.28 15.32 -1.72
CA SER A 50 2.35 14.85 -3.11
C SER A 50 3.62 14.08 -3.42
N PHE A 51 4.77 14.52 -2.90
CA PHE A 51 6.03 13.82 -3.08
C PHE A 51 6.03 12.44 -2.39
N LEU A 52 5.47 12.34 -1.18
CA LEU A 52 5.31 11.06 -0.49
C LEU A 52 4.35 10.13 -1.23
N LEU A 53 3.25 10.64 -1.79
CA LEU A 53 2.37 9.83 -2.64
C LEU A 53 3.06 9.38 -3.93
N LEU A 54 3.94 10.20 -4.51
CA LEU A 54 4.77 9.78 -5.64
C LEU A 54 5.67 8.61 -5.26
N ILE A 55 6.34 8.67 -4.10
CA ILE A 55 7.11 7.53 -3.57
C ILE A 55 6.21 6.31 -3.42
N SER A 56 5.04 6.47 -2.81
CA SER A 56 4.08 5.38 -2.62
C SER A 56 3.70 4.72 -3.96
N VAL A 57 3.36 5.51 -4.97
CA VAL A 57 3.00 5.02 -6.32
C VAL A 57 4.16 4.27 -6.97
N VAL A 58 5.40 4.78 -6.88
CA VAL A 58 6.57 4.09 -7.45
C VAL A 58 6.75 2.71 -6.84
N PHE A 59 6.67 2.60 -5.51
CA PHE A 59 6.81 1.31 -4.84
C PHE A 59 5.62 0.38 -5.08
N LEU A 60 4.40 0.90 -5.16
CA LEU A 60 3.24 0.10 -5.55
C LEU A 60 3.36 -0.44 -6.97
N ILE A 61 3.83 0.36 -7.93
CA ILE A 61 4.08 -0.12 -9.29
C ILE A 61 5.08 -1.28 -9.27
N LEU A 62 6.14 -1.20 -8.44
CA LEU A 62 7.10 -2.30 -8.27
C LEU A 62 6.46 -3.56 -7.66
N VAL A 63 5.51 -3.41 -6.73
CA VAL A 63 4.72 -4.52 -6.18
C VAL A 63 3.84 -5.15 -7.26
N GLU A 64 3.14 -4.32 -8.04
CA GLU A 64 2.25 -4.75 -9.13
C GLU A 64 3.02 -5.51 -10.20
N ILE A 65 4.13 -4.97 -10.70
CA ILE A 65 4.90 -5.63 -11.76
C ILE A 65 5.84 -6.73 -11.24
N GLY A 66 5.84 -7.02 -9.94
CA GLY A 66 6.73 -8.00 -9.34
C GLY A 66 6.60 -9.38 -10.00
N ASN A 67 7.75 -9.95 -10.38
CA ASN A 67 7.87 -11.30 -10.94
C ASN A 67 7.10 -11.55 -12.27
N ILE A 68 6.89 -10.52 -13.11
CA ILE A 68 6.27 -10.69 -14.43
C ILE A 68 7.26 -10.97 -15.58
N ASN A 69 8.56 -10.67 -15.39
CA ASN A 69 9.59 -10.87 -16.41
C ASN A 69 11.01 -10.97 -15.82
N ASP A 70 11.99 -11.36 -16.66
CA ASP A 70 13.40 -11.51 -16.28
C ASP A 70 14.19 -10.18 -16.35
N ARG A 71 13.62 -9.09 -15.84
CA ARG A 71 14.35 -7.84 -15.64
C ARG A 71 14.95 -7.80 -14.24
N PRO A 72 16.11 -7.15 -14.05
CA PRO A 72 16.64 -6.88 -12.73
C PRO A 72 15.61 -6.13 -11.89
N VAL A 73 15.62 -6.33 -10.57
CA VAL A 73 14.61 -5.84 -9.61
C VAL A 73 13.26 -6.54 -9.72
N ILE A 74 12.67 -6.66 -10.92
CA ILE A 74 11.36 -7.29 -11.12
C ILE A 74 11.40 -8.78 -10.76
N ARG A 75 12.41 -9.51 -11.25
CA ARG A 75 12.57 -10.96 -10.97
C ARG A 75 12.87 -11.29 -9.51
N SER A 76 13.39 -10.34 -8.74
CA SER A 76 13.70 -10.48 -7.31
C SER A 76 12.57 -9.96 -6.42
N THR A 77 11.48 -9.48 -7.02
CA THR A 77 10.30 -8.97 -6.32
C THR A 77 9.19 -10.01 -6.39
N TRP A 78 9.06 -10.82 -5.35
CA TRP A 78 8.10 -11.93 -5.24
C TRP A 78 7.65 -12.08 -3.78
N PHE A 79 6.47 -12.65 -3.53
CA PHE A 79 5.93 -12.86 -2.18
C PHE A 79 6.53 -14.08 -1.50
N ILE A 80 6.43 -15.24 -2.17
CA ILE A 80 6.94 -16.52 -1.67
C ILE A 80 7.72 -17.24 -2.77
N ARG A 81 8.79 -17.94 -2.36
CA ARG A 81 9.57 -18.88 -3.19
C ARG A 81 9.39 -20.26 -2.60
N LEU A 82 9.07 -21.23 -3.44
CA LEU A 82 9.04 -22.64 -3.11
C LEU A 82 10.27 -23.30 -3.76
N ASP A 83 11.12 -23.88 -2.93
CA ASP A 83 12.29 -24.67 -3.34
C ASP A 83 11.91 -26.15 -3.29
N LEU A 84 11.99 -26.81 -4.44
CA LEU A 84 11.67 -28.21 -4.66
C LEU A 84 12.93 -29.04 -5.00
N SER A 85 14.12 -28.45 -4.90
CA SER A 85 15.38 -29.06 -5.36
C SER A 85 15.73 -30.36 -4.62
N GLU A 86 15.21 -30.54 -3.41
CA GLU A 86 15.52 -31.69 -2.54
C GLU A 86 14.31 -32.62 -2.28
N VAL A 87 13.26 -32.54 -3.11
CA VAL A 87 12.09 -33.42 -2.95
C VAL A 87 12.50 -34.87 -3.26
N ILE A 88 12.67 -35.68 -2.23
CA ILE A 88 12.88 -37.13 -2.37
C ILE A 88 11.50 -37.77 -2.58
N PRO A 89 11.18 -38.34 -3.75
CA PRO A 89 9.97 -39.14 -3.88
C PRO A 89 10.08 -40.36 -2.96
N LEU A 90 9.09 -40.54 -2.07
CA LEU A 90 9.03 -41.61 -1.06
C LEU A 90 8.88 -43.04 -1.64
N SER A 91 9.14 -43.23 -2.93
CA SER A 91 9.15 -44.53 -3.58
C SER A 91 10.27 -44.57 -4.61
N VAL A 92 11.31 -45.34 -4.28
CA VAL A 92 12.42 -45.84 -5.11
C VAL A 92 13.80 -45.26 -4.73
N PRO A 93 14.76 -46.12 -4.33
CA PRO A 93 16.12 -45.72 -3.97
C PRO A 93 16.95 -45.48 -5.23
N ASN A 94 17.20 -44.23 -5.63
CA ASN A 94 18.41 -43.79 -6.38
C ASN A 94 18.34 -42.28 -6.74
N ALA A 95 18.99 -41.41 -5.96
CA ALA A 95 18.90 -39.95 -6.04
C ALA A 95 19.50 -39.29 -7.30
N GLN A 96 20.48 -39.91 -7.97
CA GLN A 96 21.21 -39.27 -9.09
C GLN A 96 20.49 -39.35 -10.45
N LEU A 97 19.55 -40.29 -10.63
CA LEU A 97 18.74 -40.39 -11.85
C LEU A 97 17.43 -39.57 -11.75
N ILE A 98 17.09 -39.07 -10.56
CA ILE A 98 15.83 -38.38 -10.26
C ILE A 98 15.80 -36.95 -10.77
N SER A 99 16.89 -36.19 -10.68
CA SER A 99 16.95 -34.81 -11.23
C SER A 99 16.77 -34.80 -12.75
N SER A 100 17.35 -35.78 -13.44
CA SER A 100 17.18 -35.97 -14.88
C SER A 100 15.77 -36.43 -15.27
N ILE A 101 15.12 -37.28 -14.47
CA ILE A 101 13.74 -37.75 -14.73
C ILE A 101 12.70 -36.67 -14.38
N ALA A 102 12.87 -35.95 -13.27
CA ALA A 102 12.05 -34.82 -12.86
C ALA A 102 12.11 -33.64 -13.85
N GLN A 103 13.28 -33.38 -14.45
CA GLN A 103 13.42 -32.42 -15.55
C GLN A 103 12.68 -32.85 -16.82
N THR A 104 12.70 -34.14 -17.19
CA THR A 104 11.86 -34.66 -18.29
C THR A 104 10.36 -34.64 -18.00
N LEU A 105 9.96 -34.51 -16.73
CA LEU A 105 8.56 -34.40 -16.30
C LEU A 105 8.06 -32.95 -16.19
N GLY A 106 8.93 -31.96 -16.39
CA GLY A 106 8.58 -30.53 -16.38
C GLY A 106 8.57 -29.88 -14.99
N LEU A 107 9.02 -30.58 -13.95
CA LEU A 107 9.14 -30.03 -12.61
C LEU A 107 10.36 -29.11 -12.53
N LYS A 108 10.14 -27.90 -12.03
CA LYS A 108 11.20 -26.90 -11.86
C LYS A 108 11.69 -26.87 -10.42
N ASP A 109 12.96 -26.53 -10.27
CA ASP A 109 13.64 -26.52 -8.98
C ASP A 109 13.07 -25.44 -8.05
N ASP A 110 12.72 -24.28 -8.61
CA ASP A 110 12.15 -23.15 -7.86
C ASP A 110 10.91 -22.57 -8.49
N TYR A 111 9.91 -22.23 -7.66
CA TYR A 111 8.75 -21.43 -8.04
C TYR A 111 8.70 -20.13 -7.25
N TYR A 112 8.56 -19.00 -7.94
CA TYR A 112 8.42 -17.66 -7.37
C TYR A 112 7.02 -17.13 -7.66
N VAL A 113 6.35 -16.60 -6.66
CA VAL A 113 4.97 -16.10 -6.78
C VAL A 113 4.94 -14.58 -6.73
N GLY A 114 4.39 -13.95 -7.77
CA GLY A 114 4.10 -12.51 -7.84
C GLY A 114 2.61 -12.23 -7.61
N LEU A 115 2.21 -10.96 -7.80
CA LEU A 115 0.80 -10.56 -7.65
C LEU A 115 -0.06 -11.01 -8.86
N TRP A 116 0.51 -11.00 -10.06
CA TRP A 116 -0.20 -11.30 -11.32
C TRP A 116 0.16 -12.65 -11.94
N SER A 117 1.28 -13.23 -11.52
CA SER A 117 1.92 -14.35 -12.21
C SER A 117 2.81 -15.13 -11.26
N TYR A 118 3.23 -16.31 -11.71
CA TYR A 118 4.32 -17.06 -11.13
C TYR A 118 5.45 -17.22 -12.16
N SER A 119 6.66 -17.45 -11.66
CA SER A 119 7.80 -17.84 -12.49
C SER A 119 8.43 -19.09 -11.93
N GLY A 120 8.91 -19.95 -12.82
CA GLY A 120 9.60 -21.17 -12.42
C GLY A 120 10.99 -21.21 -13.03
N ARG A 121 12.00 -21.58 -12.23
CA ARG A 121 13.41 -21.58 -12.61
C ARG A 121 14.03 -22.95 -12.41
N ASN A 122 14.93 -23.31 -13.34
CA ASN A 122 15.76 -24.50 -13.25
C ASN A 122 17.19 -24.09 -12.91
N THR A 123 17.89 -24.96 -12.20
CA THR A 123 19.31 -24.82 -11.88
C THR A 123 20.11 -24.82 -13.18
N GLY A 124 20.67 -23.67 -13.54
CA GLY A 124 21.43 -23.49 -14.80
C GLY A 124 20.58 -23.24 -16.05
N GLY A 125 19.26 -23.08 -15.92
CA GLY A 125 18.32 -22.84 -17.02
C GLY A 125 17.76 -21.42 -17.11
N THR A 126 17.00 -21.15 -18.17
CA THR A 126 16.28 -19.88 -18.34
C THR A 126 15.03 -19.84 -17.47
N SER A 127 14.72 -18.68 -16.89
CA SER A 127 13.47 -18.46 -16.14
C SER A 127 12.28 -18.47 -17.10
N GLU A 128 11.24 -19.25 -16.82
CA GLU A 128 9.97 -19.13 -17.56
C GLU A 128 8.91 -18.48 -16.69
N PHE A 129 8.18 -17.55 -17.29
CA PHE A 129 7.16 -16.73 -16.64
C PHE A 129 5.79 -17.12 -17.15
N SER A 130 4.83 -17.27 -16.24
CA SER A 130 3.43 -17.42 -16.62
C SER A 130 2.91 -16.11 -17.22
N LYS A 131 1.87 -16.20 -18.06
CA LYS A 131 1.17 -15.00 -18.53
C LYS A 131 0.52 -14.29 -17.31
N PRO A 132 0.65 -12.96 -17.17
CA PRO A 132 -0.06 -12.22 -16.14
C PRO A 132 -1.57 -12.41 -16.25
N GLN A 133 -2.23 -12.71 -15.14
CA GLN A 133 -3.68 -12.87 -15.06
C GLN A 133 -4.27 -11.87 -14.07
N THR A 134 -5.41 -11.29 -14.42
CA THR A 134 -6.19 -10.45 -13.51
C THR A 134 -6.77 -11.31 -12.40
N LEU A 135 -6.76 -10.83 -11.15
CA LEU A 135 -7.25 -11.58 -9.99
C LEU A 135 -6.53 -12.95 -9.83
N TYR A 136 -5.24 -12.97 -10.16
CA TYR A 136 -4.42 -14.15 -10.00
C TYR A 136 -4.36 -14.59 -8.54
N TRP A 137 -4.35 -15.90 -8.34
CA TRP A 137 -4.04 -16.54 -7.07
C TRP A 137 -3.17 -17.76 -7.34
N PHE A 138 -2.25 -18.04 -6.44
CA PHE A 138 -1.35 -19.19 -6.60
C PHE A 138 -2.03 -20.45 -6.07
N ASN A 139 -2.31 -21.40 -6.96
CA ASN A 139 -2.80 -22.72 -6.61
C ASN A 139 -1.62 -23.71 -6.51
N PRO A 140 -1.07 -23.97 -5.31
CA PRO A 140 0.08 -24.87 -5.16
C PRO A 140 -0.23 -26.29 -5.62
N VAL A 141 -1.46 -26.76 -5.42
CA VAL A 141 -1.86 -28.12 -5.78
C VAL A 141 -1.81 -28.28 -7.29
N GLU A 142 -2.39 -27.35 -8.04
CA GLU A 142 -2.40 -27.37 -9.50
C GLU A 142 -1.01 -27.20 -10.09
N VAL A 143 -0.19 -26.30 -9.55
CA VAL A 143 1.17 -26.07 -10.04
C VAL A 143 2.07 -27.30 -9.82
N ILE A 144 1.96 -27.94 -8.65
CA ILE A 144 2.73 -29.15 -8.34
C ILE A 144 2.19 -30.34 -9.14
N THR A 145 0.86 -30.55 -9.21
CA THR A 145 0.26 -31.70 -9.93
C THR A 145 0.39 -31.61 -11.44
N SER A 146 0.29 -30.42 -12.05
CA SER A 146 0.55 -30.25 -13.48
C SER A 146 2.03 -30.48 -13.85
N SER A 147 2.92 -30.26 -12.89
CA SER A 147 4.37 -30.53 -13.03
C SER A 147 4.75 -31.97 -12.64
N LEU A 148 3.85 -32.72 -11.99
CA LEU A 148 3.99 -34.13 -11.64
C LEU A 148 3.04 -34.95 -12.52
N LEU A 149 3.47 -35.27 -13.75
CA LEU A 149 2.72 -36.08 -14.72
C LEU A 149 2.43 -37.55 -14.29
N SER A 150 2.48 -37.89 -12.99
CA SER A 150 2.46 -39.29 -12.52
C SER A 150 1.34 -39.65 -11.53
N GLY A 151 0.20 -38.95 -11.53
CA GLY A 151 -1.00 -39.45 -10.84
C GLY A 151 -0.85 -39.69 -9.33
N ALA A 152 0.15 -39.07 -8.69
CA ALA A 152 0.34 -39.12 -7.25
C ALA A 152 -0.57 -38.06 -6.60
N SER A 153 -1.72 -38.48 -6.08
CA SER A 153 -2.50 -37.63 -5.18
C SER A 153 -1.71 -37.48 -3.88
N ILE A 154 -0.99 -36.37 -3.73
CA ILE A 154 -0.48 -35.99 -2.41
C ILE A 154 -1.72 -35.72 -1.57
N ALA A 155 -1.96 -36.54 -0.55
CA ALA A 155 -3.03 -36.33 0.41
C ALA A 155 -2.68 -35.08 1.23
N LEU A 156 -3.03 -33.90 0.71
CA LEU A 156 -2.95 -32.66 1.45
C LEU A 156 -3.93 -32.77 2.63
N PRO A 157 -3.49 -32.61 3.88
CA PRO A 157 -4.36 -32.63 5.06
C PRO A 157 -5.59 -31.74 4.86
N ALA A 158 -6.77 -32.18 5.32
CA ALA A 158 -8.04 -31.48 5.11
C ALA A 158 -8.05 -30.03 5.63
N GLU A 159 -7.15 -29.69 6.56
CA GLU A 159 -6.91 -28.31 7.02
C GLU A 159 -6.38 -27.38 5.90
N ILE A 160 -5.69 -27.91 4.89
CA ILE A 160 -5.13 -27.13 3.77
C ILE A 160 -6.21 -26.51 2.89
N ASN A 161 -7.35 -27.18 2.70
CA ASN A 161 -8.42 -26.65 1.85
C ASN A 161 -8.96 -25.30 2.35
N ASN A 162 -9.10 -25.13 3.67
CA ASN A 162 -9.52 -23.85 4.26
C ASN A 162 -8.47 -22.75 4.05
N TYR A 163 -7.18 -23.10 4.08
CA TYR A 163 -6.09 -22.16 3.81
C TYR A 163 -5.98 -21.80 2.32
N LEU A 164 -6.32 -22.73 1.41
CA LEU A 164 -6.36 -22.48 -0.03
C LEU A 164 -7.49 -21.53 -0.41
N ASP A 165 -8.67 -21.68 0.20
CA ASP A 165 -9.78 -20.74 -0.01
C ASP A 165 -9.46 -19.35 0.55
N LEU A 166 -8.83 -19.30 1.73
CA LEU A 166 -8.34 -18.06 2.30
C LEU A 166 -7.26 -17.41 1.42
N LEU A 167 -6.33 -18.20 0.87
CA LEU A 167 -5.29 -17.74 -0.04
C LEU A 167 -5.89 -17.16 -1.32
N ARG A 168 -6.86 -17.86 -1.91
CA ARG A 168 -7.59 -17.40 -3.08
C ARG A 168 -8.26 -16.07 -2.80
N LEU A 169 -9.10 -16.01 -1.75
CA LEU A 169 -9.84 -14.79 -1.40
C LEU A 169 -8.89 -13.62 -1.11
N ALA A 170 -7.87 -13.85 -0.29
CA ALA A 170 -6.87 -12.82 0.03
C ALA A 170 -6.16 -12.31 -1.21
N SER A 171 -5.74 -13.18 -2.13
CA SER A 171 -5.05 -12.78 -3.37
C SER A 171 -5.94 -11.88 -4.25
N HIS A 172 -7.23 -12.21 -4.40
CA HIS A 172 -8.17 -11.39 -5.16
C HIS A 172 -8.35 -9.99 -4.54
N TRP A 173 -8.50 -9.93 -3.21
CA TRP A 173 -8.63 -8.66 -2.49
C TRP A 173 -7.34 -7.85 -2.55
N MET A 174 -6.18 -8.48 -2.34
CA MET A 174 -4.87 -7.83 -2.45
C MET A 174 -4.69 -7.18 -3.81
N PHE A 175 -5.00 -7.92 -4.88
CA PHE A 175 -4.94 -7.43 -6.25
C PHE A 175 -5.81 -6.18 -6.43
N GLY A 176 -7.09 -6.25 -6.04
CA GLY A 176 -8.00 -5.12 -6.18
C GLY A 176 -7.59 -3.90 -5.35
N LEU A 177 -7.10 -4.14 -4.13
CA LEU A 177 -6.73 -3.08 -3.19
C LEU A 177 -5.41 -2.39 -3.55
N PHE A 178 -4.38 -3.13 -3.99
CA PHE A 178 -3.13 -2.52 -4.47
C PHE A 178 -3.39 -1.69 -5.74
N LEU A 179 -4.17 -2.22 -6.68
CA LEU A 179 -4.48 -1.53 -7.93
C LEU A 179 -5.32 -0.26 -7.68
N ALA A 180 -6.34 -0.36 -6.81
CA ALA A 180 -7.12 0.80 -6.40
C ALA A 180 -6.27 1.84 -5.65
N GLY A 181 -5.37 1.38 -4.77
CA GLY A 181 -4.42 2.22 -4.05
C GLY A 181 -3.50 3.00 -4.98
N VAL A 182 -2.93 2.36 -5.99
CA VAL A 182 -2.11 3.01 -7.05
C VAL A 182 -2.90 4.12 -7.73
N CYS A 183 -4.10 3.80 -8.22
CA CYS A 183 -4.92 4.74 -8.97
C CYS A 183 -5.31 5.95 -8.11
N LEU A 184 -5.75 5.73 -6.88
CA LEU A 184 -6.11 6.80 -5.95
C LEU A 184 -4.89 7.67 -5.62
N ASN A 185 -3.78 7.06 -5.20
CA ASN A 185 -2.58 7.81 -4.83
C ASN A 185 -2.05 8.61 -6.03
N PHE A 186 -2.07 8.04 -7.24
CA PHE A 186 -1.63 8.72 -8.46
C PHE A 186 -2.47 9.98 -8.76
N ILE A 187 -3.79 9.89 -8.68
CA ILE A 187 -4.67 11.05 -8.88
C ILE A 187 -4.42 12.11 -7.80
N MET A 188 -4.25 11.68 -6.54
CA MET A 188 -4.04 12.59 -5.41
C MET A 188 -2.72 13.37 -5.51
N ILE A 189 -1.67 12.85 -6.16
CA ILE A 189 -0.42 13.60 -6.42
C ILE A 189 -0.72 14.98 -7.04
N PHE A 190 -1.66 15.04 -7.98
CA PHE A 190 -2.01 16.27 -8.69
C PHE A 190 -3.11 17.08 -8.00
N LEU A 191 -4.08 16.41 -7.37
CA LEU A 191 -5.20 17.11 -6.71
C LEU A 191 -4.78 17.80 -5.41
N ILE A 192 -3.85 17.24 -4.65
CA ILE A 192 -3.42 17.81 -3.35
C ILE A 192 -2.84 19.23 -3.48
N PRO A 193 -1.89 19.53 -4.40
CA PRO A 193 -1.36 20.89 -4.55
C PRO A 193 -2.40 21.87 -5.08
N LEU A 194 -3.36 21.38 -5.88
CA LEU A 194 -4.46 22.18 -6.42
C LEU A 194 -5.52 22.50 -5.33
N ALA A 195 -5.69 21.62 -4.35
CA ALA A 195 -6.59 21.79 -3.21
C ALA A 195 -6.27 23.01 -2.34
N VAL A 196 -5.03 23.53 -2.40
CA VAL A 196 -4.61 24.70 -1.63
C VAL A 196 -5.46 25.93 -1.96
N TYR A 197 -5.99 26.01 -3.19
CA TYR A 197 -6.81 27.13 -3.65
C TYR A 197 -8.30 26.98 -3.33
N SER A 198 -8.77 25.78 -2.96
CA SER A 198 -10.18 25.51 -2.63
C SER A 198 -10.32 24.91 -1.23
N ARG A 199 -11.01 25.63 -0.34
CA ARG A 199 -11.29 25.14 1.03
C ARG A 199 -12.24 23.95 1.03
N TRP A 200 -13.22 23.94 0.13
CA TRP A 200 -14.21 22.86 0.02
C TRP A 200 -13.63 21.57 -0.57
N ALA A 201 -12.59 21.67 -1.39
CA ALA A 201 -11.90 20.51 -1.94
C ALA A 201 -11.05 19.77 -0.89
N ALA A 202 -10.72 20.40 0.24
CA ALA A 202 -9.83 19.81 1.24
C ALA A 202 -10.39 18.53 1.88
N LEU A 203 -11.69 18.53 2.22
CA LEU A 203 -12.35 17.39 2.85
C LEU A 203 -12.42 16.15 1.94
N PRO A 204 -12.96 16.21 0.70
CA PRO A 204 -12.99 15.04 -0.18
C PRO A 204 -11.59 14.56 -0.53
N ILE A 205 -10.60 15.45 -0.67
CA ILE A 205 -9.20 15.05 -0.94
C ILE A 205 -8.59 14.33 0.26
N ALA A 206 -8.84 14.78 1.49
CA ALA A 206 -8.39 14.08 2.69
C ALA A 206 -9.01 12.68 2.79
N ILE A 207 -10.32 12.54 2.49
CA ILE A 207 -11.02 11.24 2.49
C ILE A 207 -10.46 10.31 1.41
N LEU A 208 -10.25 10.80 0.19
CA LEU A 208 -9.71 9.98 -0.91
C LEU A 208 -8.26 9.57 -0.66
N THR A 209 -7.45 10.46 -0.07
CA THR A 209 -6.07 10.14 0.33
C THR A 209 -6.06 9.11 1.47
N PHE A 210 -6.99 9.23 2.42
CA PHE A 210 -7.19 8.22 3.46
C PHE A 210 -7.55 6.86 2.86
N LEU A 211 -8.49 6.80 1.91
CA LEU A 211 -8.87 5.54 1.25
C LEU A 211 -7.69 4.91 0.49
N GLY A 212 -6.88 5.71 -0.20
CA GLY A 212 -5.65 5.23 -0.85
C GLY A 212 -4.65 4.61 0.14
N ALA A 213 -4.44 5.28 1.28
CA ALA A 213 -3.61 4.76 2.36
C ALA A 213 -4.20 3.50 3.01
N LEU A 214 -5.51 3.49 3.25
CA LEU A 214 -6.23 2.36 3.83
C LEU A 214 -6.12 1.12 2.92
N PHE A 215 -6.44 1.25 1.63
CA PHE A 215 -6.40 0.13 0.69
C PHE A 215 -4.99 -0.45 0.57
N THR A 216 -3.98 0.41 0.42
CA THR A 216 -2.57 -0.01 0.34
C THR A 216 -2.14 -0.76 1.61
N THR A 217 -2.55 -0.27 2.78
CA THR A 217 -2.17 -0.87 4.07
C THR A 217 -2.88 -2.19 4.31
N VAL A 218 -4.19 -2.27 4.04
CA VAL A 218 -4.97 -3.51 4.15
C VAL A 218 -4.40 -4.58 3.21
N ALA A 219 -4.07 -4.23 1.97
CA ALA A 219 -3.43 -5.15 1.02
C ALA A 219 -2.07 -5.66 1.52
N SER A 220 -1.25 -4.77 2.09
CA SER A 220 0.06 -5.14 2.66
C SER A 220 -0.07 -6.09 3.85
N ILE A 221 -1.07 -5.87 4.71
CA ILE A 221 -1.38 -6.76 5.83
C ILE A 221 -1.83 -8.13 5.31
N LEU A 222 -2.78 -8.16 4.37
CA LEU A 222 -3.28 -9.41 3.77
C LEU A 222 -2.13 -10.22 3.17
N GLY A 223 -1.25 -9.59 2.38
CA GLY A 223 -0.08 -10.23 1.78
C GLY A 223 0.94 -10.73 2.80
N THR A 224 1.11 -10.00 3.89
CA THR A 224 1.98 -10.44 4.99
C THR A 224 1.43 -11.67 5.67
N VAL A 225 0.16 -11.62 6.10
CA VAL A 225 -0.45 -12.72 6.86
C VAL A 225 -0.52 -13.99 6.00
N ILE A 226 -1.02 -13.90 4.77
CA ILE A 226 -1.33 -15.10 3.99
C ILE A 226 -0.09 -15.87 3.54
N PHE A 227 0.93 -15.16 3.04
CA PHE A 227 2.14 -15.81 2.55
C PHE A 227 3.06 -16.26 3.70
N LEU A 228 3.02 -15.60 4.87
CA LEU A 228 3.67 -16.13 6.07
C LEU A 228 3.04 -17.43 6.56
N ILE A 229 1.70 -17.51 6.58
CA ILE A 229 1.00 -18.76 6.91
C ILE A 229 1.39 -19.85 5.89
N LEU A 230 1.33 -19.52 4.59
CA LEU A 230 1.66 -20.46 3.53
C LEU A 230 3.11 -21.00 3.65
N SER A 231 4.08 -20.12 3.94
CA SER A 231 5.46 -20.52 4.18
C SER A 231 5.60 -21.45 5.38
N LYS A 232 4.92 -21.14 6.50
CA LYS A 232 4.93 -22.02 7.68
C LYS A 232 4.31 -23.39 7.40
N VAL A 233 3.20 -23.43 6.65
CA VAL A 233 2.53 -24.67 6.30
C VAL A 233 3.45 -25.55 5.45
N PHE A 234 4.08 -25.00 4.40
CA PHE A 234 5.01 -25.79 3.56
C PHE A 234 6.23 -26.27 4.33
N ASN A 235 6.82 -25.42 5.18
CA ASN A 235 7.98 -25.79 6.00
C ASN A 235 7.65 -26.77 7.13
N SER A 236 6.37 -26.99 7.45
CA SER A 236 5.95 -27.94 8.49
C SER A 236 5.78 -29.38 7.98
N VAL A 237 5.79 -29.59 6.66
CA VAL A 237 5.61 -30.91 6.05
C VAL A 237 6.97 -31.52 5.75
N ASP A 238 7.58 -32.10 6.79
CA ASP A 238 8.91 -32.75 6.73
C ASP A 238 8.98 -33.87 5.67
N GLN A 239 7.83 -34.44 5.30
CA GLN A 239 7.73 -35.56 4.35
C GLN A 239 8.02 -35.17 2.90
N LEU A 240 7.93 -33.88 2.55
CA LEU A 240 8.10 -33.41 1.17
C LEU A 240 9.40 -32.62 0.95
N ASN A 241 10.15 -32.29 2.02
CA ASN A 241 11.38 -31.49 1.97
C ASN A 241 11.28 -30.23 1.08
N ILE A 242 10.10 -29.59 1.09
CA ILE A 242 9.82 -28.36 0.35
C ILE A 242 10.15 -27.18 1.25
N ASN A 243 11.08 -26.33 0.84
CA ASN A 243 11.43 -25.13 1.60
C ASN A 243 10.74 -23.90 1.02
N ALA A 244 9.90 -23.26 1.82
CA ALA A 244 9.17 -22.06 1.45
C ALA A 244 9.77 -20.81 2.11
N THR A 245 10.38 -19.95 1.30
CA THR A 245 11.02 -18.70 1.75
C THR A 245 10.23 -17.47 1.33
N ILE A 246 10.38 -16.37 2.06
CA ILE A 246 9.62 -15.12 1.86
C ILE A 246 10.51 -14.07 1.18
N GLY A 247 9.95 -13.32 0.23
CA GLY A 247 10.71 -12.37 -0.59
C GLY A 247 10.82 -10.99 0.06
N VAL A 248 11.85 -10.78 0.90
CA VAL A 248 12.06 -9.55 1.68
C VAL A 248 11.87 -8.25 0.88
N GLN A 249 12.31 -8.24 -0.38
CA GLN A 249 12.20 -7.08 -1.25
C GLN A 249 10.74 -6.67 -1.54
N MET A 250 9.85 -7.63 -1.80
CA MET A 250 8.42 -7.36 -2.03
C MET A 250 7.77 -6.75 -0.78
N TYR A 251 8.11 -7.28 0.40
CA TYR A 251 7.62 -6.76 1.69
C TYR A 251 8.14 -5.36 1.99
N ALA A 252 9.40 -5.08 1.68
CA ALA A 252 9.93 -3.72 1.80
C ALA A 252 9.14 -2.76 0.90
N PHE A 253 8.87 -3.12 -0.35
CA PHE A 253 8.15 -2.25 -1.28
C PHE A 253 6.71 -1.97 -0.83
N MET A 254 5.94 -3.00 -0.44
CA MET A 254 4.56 -2.81 0.02
C MET A 254 4.49 -1.92 1.28
N TRP A 255 5.40 -2.12 2.24
CA TRP A 255 5.38 -1.38 3.50
C TRP A 255 5.94 0.04 3.37
N ILE A 256 6.91 0.28 2.48
CA ILE A 256 7.33 1.65 2.12
C ILE A 256 6.17 2.38 1.44
N ALA A 257 5.46 1.73 0.53
CA ALA A 257 4.30 2.31 -0.12
C ALA A 257 3.19 2.67 0.88
N SER A 258 2.84 1.74 1.78
CA SER A 258 1.87 1.97 2.85
C SER A 258 2.32 3.11 3.77
N GLY A 259 3.54 3.07 4.31
CA GLY A 259 4.07 4.11 5.18
C GLY A 259 4.07 5.49 4.53
N ALA A 260 4.53 5.61 3.28
CA ALA A 260 4.53 6.87 2.56
C ALA A 260 3.11 7.43 2.35
N SER A 261 2.13 6.57 2.01
CA SER A 261 0.74 6.99 1.85
C SER A 261 0.08 7.42 3.17
N ILE A 262 0.37 6.74 4.29
CA ILE A 262 -0.12 7.10 5.62
C ILE A 262 0.46 8.44 6.05
N ILE A 263 1.77 8.66 5.89
CA ILE A 263 2.43 9.92 6.26
C ILE A 263 1.86 11.07 5.41
N ALA A 264 1.65 10.85 4.11
CA ALA A 264 1.02 11.85 3.24
C ALA A 264 -0.38 12.23 3.73
N TRP A 265 -1.19 11.25 4.13
CA TRP A 265 -2.52 11.51 4.70
C TRP A 265 -2.45 12.28 6.03
N ILE A 266 -1.54 11.91 6.93
CA ILE A 266 -1.35 12.61 8.22
C ILE A 266 -0.99 14.07 8.00
N ILE A 267 -0.11 14.36 7.04
CA ILE A 267 0.27 15.74 6.67
C ILE A 267 -0.92 16.57 6.20
N LEU A 268 -1.93 15.95 5.57
CA LEU A 268 -3.13 16.67 5.14
C LEU A 268 -4.08 17.00 6.30
N MET A 269 -4.00 16.27 7.42
CA MET A 269 -4.87 16.42 8.59
C MET A 269 -4.32 17.41 9.63
N GLY A 270 -3.00 17.67 9.63
CA GLY A 270 -2.32 18.62 10.51
C GLY A 270 -2.17 20.02 9.92
#